data_AF-A0A818VTQ8-F1
#
_entry.id   AF-A0A818VTQ8-F1
#
_cell.length_a   1.000
_cell.length_b   1.000
_cell.length_c   1.000
_cell.angle_alpha   90.00
_cell.angle_beta   90.00
_cell.angle_gamma   90.00
#
_symmetry.space_group_name_H-M   'P 1'
#
loop_
_entity.id
_entity.type
_entity.pdbx_description
1 polymer ?
#
loop_
_entity_poly.entity_id
_entity_poly.type
_entity_poly.pdbx_seq_one_letter_code
_entity_poly.pdbx_strand_id
1 'polypeptide(L)' 'TMSADYPGKESHILSVVAEIGKKIKTKIAPGEILLLDDDRNNISNAITCRHKVLQIRDEISLDILKDFVDNELRNY' A
#
# COMPACT_ATOMS: atom_id res chain seq x y z
N THR A 1 -3.91 31.28 -3.77
CA THR A 1 -2.87 30.61 -4.58
C THR A 1 -3.13 29.13 -4.50
N MET A 2 -3.47 28.50 -5.63
CA MET A 2 -3.86 27.09 -5.71
C MET A 2 -2.70 26.21 -5.23
N SER A 3 -2.97 25.31 -4.28
CA SER A 3 -2.05 24.24 -3.87
C SER A 3 -1.81 23.33 -5.06
N ALA A 4 -0.54 23.13 -5.42
CA ALA A 4 -0.14 22.20 -6.45
C ALA A 4 -0.43 20.77 -5.98
N ASP A 5 -1.54 20.20 -6.44
CA ASP A 5 -1.80 18.77 -6.37
C ASP A 5 -0.79 18.06 -7.29
N TYR A 6 0.21 17.42 -6.69
CA TYR A 6 1.19 16.62 -7.43
C TYR A 6 0.59 15.23 -7.72
N PRO A 7 0.37 14.84 -8.98
CA PRO A 7 -0.09 13.50 -9.36
C PRO A 7 0.99 12.40 -9.19
N GLY A 8 2.09 12.70 -8.50
CA GLY A 8 3.31 11.88 -8.49
C GLY A 8 3.20 10.58 -7.71
N LYS A 9 2.49 10.56 -6.57
CA LYS A 9 2.51 9.40 -5.65
C LYS A 9 1.52 8.30 -6.03
N GLU A 10 0.35 8.67 -6.55
CA GLU A 10 -0.61 7.71 -7.08
C GLU A 10 -0.04 7.00 -8.33
N SER A 11 0.58 7.78 -9.22
CA SER A 11 1.36 7.26 -10.34
C SER A 11 2.49 6.34 -9.88
N HIS A 12 3.14 6.66 -8.75
CA HIS A 12 4.22 5.83 -8.22
C HIS A 12 3.73 4.45 -7.79
N ILE A 13 2.65 4.34 -7.00
CA ILE A 13 2.11 3.03 -6.58
C ILE A 13 1.66 2.22 -7.79
N LEU A 14 0.93 2.83 -8.73
CA LEU A 14 0.53 2.18 -9.97
C LEU A 14 1.74 1.72 -10.80
N SER A 15 2.81 2.51 -10.83
CA SER A 15 4.06 2.16 -11.51
C SER A 15 4.76 0.97 -10.84
N VAL A 16 4.79 0.93 -9.51
CA VAL A 16 5.37 -0.19 -8.74
C VAL A 16 4.55 -1.46 -8.96
N VAL A 17 3.23 -1.38 -8.93
CA VAL A 17 2.34 -2.52 -9.24
C VAL A 17 2.61 -3.03 -10.67
N ALA A 18 2.70 -2.12 -11.64
CA ALA A 18 2.97 -2.47 -13.03
C ALA A 18 4.38 -3.06 -13.24
N GLU A 19 5.40 -2.51 -12.57
CA GLU A 19 6.78 -2.98 -12.65
C GLU A 19 6.93 -4.37 -12.05
N ILE A 20 6.41 -4.57 -10.82
CA ILE A 20 6.41 -5.89 -10.17
C ILE A 20 5.66 -6.88 -11.06
N GLY A 21 4.46 -6.54 -11.52
CA GLY A 21 3.65 -7.39 -12.39
C GLY A 21 4.38 -7.77 -13.68
N LYS A 22 5.08 -6.83 -14.32
CA LYS A 22 5.91 -7.08 -15.51
C LYS A 22 7.08 -8.02 -15.18
N LYS A 23 7.75 -7.81 -14.05
CA LYS A 23 8.90 -8.62 -13.61
C LYS A 23 8.51 -10.06 -13.33
N ILE A 24 7.36 -10.30 -12.70
CA ILE A 24 6.83 -11.64 -12.39
C ILE A 24 5.92 -12.20 -13.50
N LYS A 25 5.74 -11.46 -14.60
CA LYS A 25 4.85 -11.78 -15.73
C LYS A 25 3.41 -12.13 -15.31
N THR A 26 2.91 -11.46 -14.27
CA THR A 26 1.59 -11.73 -13.68
C THR A 26 0.87 -10.40 -13.44
N LYS A 27 -0.44 -10.39 -13.64
CA LYS A 27 -1.27 -9.24 -13.29
C LYS A 27 -1.51 -9.27 -11.78
N ILE A 28 -1.10 -8.22 -11.08
CA ILE A 28 -1.36 -8.10 -9.64
C ILE A 28 -2.82 -7.69 -9.44
N ALA A 29 -3.56 -8.51 -8.70
CA ALA A 29 -4.95 -8.28 -8.34
C ALA A 29 -5.06 -7.41 -7.06
N PRO A 30 -6.23 -6.79 -6.83
CA PRO A 30 -6.60 -6.25 -5.52
C PRO A 30 -6.26 -7.23 -4.39
N GLY A 31 -5.72 -6.70 -3.28
CA GLY A 31 -5.36 -7.48 -2.10
C GLY A 31 -4.05 -8.26 -2.17
N GLU A 32 -3.40 -8.37 -3.33
CA GLU A 32 -2.14 -9.13 -3.46
C GLU A 32 -0.89 -8.37 -3.01
N ILE A 33 -1.03 -7.06 -2.75
CA ILE A 33 0.05 -6.21 -2.21
C ILE A 33 -0.30 -5.85 -0.77
N LEU A 34 0.72 -5.93 0.10
CA LEU A 34 0.74 -5.28 1.40
C LEU A 34 1.69 -4.08 1.34
N LEU A 35 1.15 -2.87 1.52
CA LEU A 35 1.94 -1.65 1.66
C LEU A 35 2.22 -1.37 3.15
N LEU A 36 3.48 -1.10 3.46
CA LEU A 36 3.98 -0.64 4.77
C LEU A 36 4.53 0.76 4.58
N ASP A 37 3.84 1.79 5.08
CA ASP A 37 4.22 3.20 4.84
C ASP A 37 3.74 4.12 5.97
N ASP A 38 4.45 5.21 6.27
CA ASP A 38 4.05 6.23 7.24
C ASP A 38 3.27 7.39 6.60
N ASP A 39 3.42 7.57 5.28
CA ASP A 39 2.77 8.64 4.52
C ASP A 39 1.29 8.35 4.27
N ARG A 40 0.41 9.18 4.86
CA ARG A 40 -1.06 9.04 4.74
C ARG A 40 -1.58 9.06 3.30
N ASN A 41 -0.91 9.75 2.38
CA ASN A 41 -1.32 9.78 0.97
C ASN A 41 -1.02 8.44 0.29
N ASN A 42 0.11 7.81 0.60
CA ASN A 42 0.44 6.48 0.08
C ASN A 42 -0.55 5.43 0.59
N ILE A 43 -0.90 5.52 1.88
CA ILE A 43 -1.96 4.70 2.50
C ILE A 43 -3.29 4.84 1.74
N SER A 44 -3.74 6.09 1.53
CA SER A 44 -5.00 6.38 0.83
C SER A 44 -5.02 5.84 -0.59
N ASN A 45 -3.91 5.98 -1.31
CA ASN A 45 -3.77 5.49 -2.69
C ASN A 45 -3.81 3.96 -2.76
N ALA A 46 -3.09 3.27 -1.87
CA ALA A 46 -3.10 1.81 -1.83
C ALA A 46 -4.49 1.24 -1.46
N ILE A 47 -5.22 1.90 -0.53
CA ILE A 47 -6.62 1.56 -0.23
C ILE A 47 -7.51 1.76 -1.45
N THR A 48 -7.34 2.87 -2.19
CA THR A 48 -8.10 3.14 -3.44
C THR A 48 -7.84 2.07 -4.50
N CYS A 49 -6.61 1.60 -4.62
CA CYS A 49 -6.23 0.46 -5.45
C CYS A 49 -6.64 -0.91 -4.87
N ARG A 50 -7.34 -0.92 -3.73
CA ARG A 50 -7.84 -2.12 -3.02
C ARG A 50 -6.72 -3.09 -2.60
N HIS A 51 -5.56 -2.56 -2.24
CA HIS A 51 -4.47 -3.33 -1.66
C HIS A 51 -4.50 -3.27 -0.13
N LYS A 52 -3.81 -4.22 0.50
CA LYS A 52 -3.70 -4.31 1.96
C LYS A 52 -2.68 -3.28 2.42
N VAL A 53 -2.94 -2.65 3.56
CA VAL A 53 -2.11 -1.54 4.03
C VAL A 53 -1.95 -1.60 5.54
N LEU A 54 -0.72 -1.46 6.02
CA LEU A 54 -0.43 -1.20 7.43
C LEU A 54 0.32 0.13 7.53
N GLN A 55 -0.31 1.11 8.17
CA GLN A 55 0.31 2.41 8.37
C GLN A 55 1.37 2.33 9.47
N ILE A 56 2.59 2.74 9.16
CA ILE A 56 3.69 2.88 10.10
C ILE A 56 3.52 4.20 10.86
N ARG A 57 3.58 4.14 12.18
CA ARG A 57 3.57 5.30 13.09
C ARG A 57 4.62 5.07 14.17
N ASP A 58 4.84 6.09 15.01
CA ASP A 58 5.90 6.12 16.04
C ASP A 58 5.89 4.91 17.00
N GLU A 59 4.75 4.23 17.16
CA GLU A 59 4.58 3.08 18.06
C GLU A 59 4.62 1.72 17.34
N ILE A 60 5.16 1.62 16.13
CA ILE A 60 5.21 0.31 15.46
C ILE A 60 6.19 -0.65 16.13
N SER A 61 5.71 -1.86 16.38
CA SER A 61 6.49 -2.98 16.89
C SER A 61 6.28 -4.21 16.03
N LEU A 62 7.16 -5.20 16.20
CA LEU A 62 7.00 -6.50 15.55
C LEU A 62 5.68 -7.18 15.94
N ASP A 63 5.18 -6.94 17.14
CA ASP A 63 3.93 -7.54 17.61
C ASP A 63 2.72 -6.93 16.91
N ILE A 64 2.72 -5.62 16.62
CA ILE A 64 1.69 -4.98 15.80
C ILE A 64 1.68 -5.57 14.38
N LEU A 65 2.85 -5.82 13.80
CA LEU A 65 2.94 -6.44 12.48
C LEU A 65 2.38 -7.87 12.50
N LYS A 66 2.69 -8.66 13.53
CA LYS A 66 2.14 -10.02 13.69
C LYS A 66 0.62 -9.99 13.85
N ASP A 67 0.10 -9.10 14.70
CA ASP A 67 -1.33 -8.98 14.95
C ASP A 67 -2.09 -8.57 13.67
N PHE A 68 -1.52 -7.67 12.87
CA PHE A 68 -2.07 -7.31 11.57
C PHE A 68 -2.09 -8.51 10.60
N VAL A 69 -1.00 -9.30 10.55
CA VAL A 69 -0.94 -10.51 9.72
C VAL A 69 -1.97 -11.54 10.16
N ASP A 70 -2.13 -11.75 11.46
CA ASP A 70 -3.01 -12.78 11.99
C ASP A 70 -4.49 -12.41 11.96
N ASN A 71 -4.84 -11.13 12.11
CA ASN A 71 -6.24 -10.70 12.27
C ASN A 71 -6.79 -9.93 11.07
N GLU A 72 -5.98 -9.13 10.37
CA GLU A 72 -6.44 -8.24 9.30
C GLU A 72 -6.22 -8.84 7.91
N LEU A 73 -5.11 -9.57 7.71
CA LEU A 73 -4.84 -10.20 6.42
C LEU A 73 -5.74 -11.40 6.12
N ARG A 74 -6.35 -12.03 7.14
CA ARG A 74 -7.20 -13.24 6.99
C ARG A 74 -8.60 -12.94 6.43
N ASN A 75 -9.03 -11.68 6.43
CA ASN A 75 -10.37 -11.25 6.00
C ASN A 75 -10.46 -10.82 4.53
N TYR A 76 -9.40 -11.07 3.75
CA TYR A 76 -9.28 -10.77 2.31
C TYR A 76 -8.82 -12.02 1.57
#